data_AF-A0A899NI96-F1
#
_entry.id   AF-A0A899NI96-F1
#
_cell.length_a   1.000
_cell.length_b   1.000
_cell.length_c   1.000
_cell.angle_alpha   90.00
_cell.angle_beta   90.00
_cell.angle_gamma   90.00
#
_symmetry.space_group_name_H-M   'P 1'
#
loop_
_entity.id
_entity.type
_entity.pdbx_description
1 polymer ?
#
loop_
_entity_poly.entity_id
_entity_poly.type
_entity_poly.pdbx_seq_one_letter_code
_entity_poly.pdbx_strand_id
1 'polypeptide(L)' 'MHLAASAYGSTNPYGSISLADATSAAGVPWTGAAHSAAADTLATVELVKSIARVKPELDLKLSKLLEEKAG' A
#
# COMPACT_ATOMS: atom_id res chain seq x y z
N MET A 1 -5.69 -9.23 2.78
CA MET A 1 -5.46 -7.97 3.53
C MET A 1 -4.27 -7.98 4.50
N HIS A 2 -3.75 -9.12 4.97
CA HIS A 2 -2.56 -9.14 5.85
C HIS A 2 -1.31 -8.51 5.21
N LEU A 3 -1.06 -8.71 3.92
CA LEU A 3 0.05 -8.05 3.21
C LEU A 3 0.00 -6.51 3.35
N ALA A 4 -1.19 -5.93 3.21
CA ALA A 4 -1.37 -4.49 3.37
C ALA A 4 -1.20 -4.07 4.84
N ALA A 5 -1.58 -4.91 5.80
CA ALA A 5 -1.30 -4.65 7.22
C ALA A 5 0.20 -4.63 7.51
N SER A 6 1.00 -5.49 6.86
CA SER A 6 2.47 -5.43 6.95
C SER A 6 3.06 -4.15 6.35
N ALA A 7 2.39 -3.56 5.35
CA ALA A 7 2.86 -2.34 4.68
C ALA A 7 2.40 -1.04 5.34
N TYR A 8 1.15 -1.00 5.82
CA TYR A 8 0.48 0.22 6.28
C TYR A 8 0.02 0.17 7.74
N GLY A 9 0.19 -0.96 8.42
CA GLY A 9 -0.27 -1.19 9.80
C GLY A 9 -1.62 -1.91 9.87
N SER A 10 -1.80 -2.73 10.91
CA SER A 10 -3.08 -3.37 11.23
C SER A 10 -4.04 -2.37 11.86
N THR A 11 -5.33 -2.45 11.50
CA THR A 11 -6.39 -1.63 12.13
C THR A 11 -7.34 -2.44 13.00
N ASN A 12 -7.14 -3.77 13.10
CA ASN A 12 -7.89 -4.63 13.98
C ASN A 12 -7.01 -5.58 14.82
N PRO A 13 -7.55 -6.19 15.90
CA PRO A 13 -6.81 -7.11 16.77
C PRO A 13 -6.35 -8.40 16.09
N TYR A 14 -6.89 -8.72 14.92
CA TYR A 14 -6.56 -9.95 14.17
C TYR A 14 -5.35 -9.76 13.23
N GLY A 15 -4.68 -8.61 13.29
CA GLY A 15 -3.48 -8.35 12.47
C GLY A 15 -3.80 -8.08 11.00
N SER A 16 -5.00 -7.60 10.69
CA SER A 16 -5.40 -7.21 9.33
C SER A 16 -5.92 -5.77 9.29
N ILE A 17 -6.03 -5.26 8.06
CA ILE A 17 -6.59 -3.93 7.75
C ILE A 17 -7.73 -4.12 6.74
N SER A 18 -8.77 -3.29 6.78
CA SER A 18 -9.84 -3.38 5.77
C SER A 18 -9.33 -2.96 4.39
N LEU A 19 -9.97 -3.41 3.30
CA LEU A 19 -9.59 -2.98 1.95
C LEU A 19 -9.77 -1.47 1.76
N ALA A 20 -10.80 -0.88 2.38
CA ALA A 20 -11.05 0.56 2.33
C ALA A 20 -9.95 1.36 3.07
N ASP A 21 -9.57 0.94 4.28
CA ASP A 21 -8.52 1.63 5.03
C ASP A 21 -7.16 1.49 4.34
N ALA A 22 -6.87 0.31 3.78
CA ALA A 22 -5.61 0.08 3.09
C ALA A 22 -5.50 0.87 1.78
N THR A 23 -6.58 0.97 0.99
CA THR A 23 -6.59 1.78 -0.23
C THR A 23 -6.48 3.27 0.09
N SER A 24 -7.14 3.74 1.15
CA SER A 24 -6.98 5.09 1.70
C SER A 24 -5.54 5.38 2.13
N ALA A 25 -4.94 4.50 2.93
CA ALA A 25 -3.55 4.64 3.39
C ALA A 25 -2.52 4.62 2.24
N ALA A 26 -2.81 3.82 1.20
CA ALA A 26 -1.98 3.73 0.00
C ALA A 26 -2.19 4.87 -1.01
N GLY A 27 -3.16 5.77 -0.78
CA GLY A 27 -3.54 6.80 -1.74
C GLY A 27 -4.11 6.26 -3.05
N VAL A 28 -4.64 5.03 -3.05
CA VAL A 28 -5.18 4.37 -4.23
C VAL A 28 -6.66 4.73 -4.39
N PRO A 29 -7.09 5.29 -5.54
CA PRO A 29 -8.48 5.63 -5.75
C PRO A 29 -9.33 4.36 -5.89
N TRP A 30 -10.50 4.37 -5.26
CA TRP A 30 -11.47 3.29 -5.38
C TRP A 30 -12.37 3.51 -6.61
N THR A 31 -12.45 2.52 -7.49
CA THR A 31 -13.27 2.58 -8.71
C THR A 31 -14.42 1.59 -8.67
N GLY A 32 -15.65 2.09 -8.83
CA GLY A 32 -16.87 1.27 -8.84
C GLY A 32 -17.54 1.17 -7.46
N ALA A 33 -18.62 0.39 -7.39
CA ALA A 33 -19.38 0.20 -6.16
C ALA A 33 -18.64 -0.73 -5.19
N ALA A 34 -18.40 -0.26 -3.96
CA ALA A 34 -17.90 -1.12 -2.89
C ALA A 34 -18.82 -2.34 -2.69
N HIS A 35 -18.24 -3.49 -2.34
CA HIS A 35 -18.92 -4.79 -2.22
C HIS A 35 -19.32 -5.43 -3.57
N SER A 36 -18.94 -4.82 -4.70
CA SER A 36 -18.89 -5.53 -5.97
C SER A 36 -17.60 -6.34 -6.05
N ALA A 37 -17.71 -7.63 -6.35
CA ALA A 37 -16.53 -8.49 -6.54
C ALA A 37 -15.54 -7.90 -7.56
N ALA A 38 -16.04 -7.27 -8.62
CA ALA A 38 -15.19 -6.65 -9.64
C ALA A 38 -14.46 -5.41 -9.10
N ALA A 39 -15.17 -4.52 -8.41
CA ALA A 39 -14.56 -3.31 -7.83
C ALA A 39 -13.55 -3.66 -6.75
N ASP A 40 -13.89 -4.58 -5.84
CA ASP A 40 -13.01 -5.03 -4.76
C ASP A 40 -11.74 -5.71 -5.32
N THR A 41 -11.87 -6.46 -6.42
CA THR A 41 -10.73 -7.07 -7.11
C THR A 41 -9.81 -6.01 -7.70
N LEU A 42 -10.36 -5.02 -8.41
CA LEU A 42 -9.57 -3.93 -9.00
C LEU A 42 -8.85 -3.11 -7.92
N ALA A 43 -9.56 -2.75 -6.85
CA ALA A 43 -8.97 -2.05 -5.71
C ALA A 43 -7.83 -2.85 -5.07
N THR A 44 -7.99 -4.17 -4.94
CA THR A 44 -6.94 -5.06 -4.41
C THR A 44 -5.73 -5.11 -5.35
N VAL A 45 -5.94 -5.19 -6.67
CA VAL A 45 -4.84 -5.19 -7.66
C VAL A 45 -4.03 -3.91 -7.59
N GLU A 46 -4.68 -2.75 -7.57
CA GLU A 46 -3.98 -1.46 -7.48
C GLU A 46 -3.27 -1.28 -6.14
N LEU A 47 -3.86 -1.76 -5.04
CA LEU A 47 -3.22 -1.79 -3.74
C LEU A 47 -1.94 -2.63 -3.76
N VAL A 48 -1.96 -3.84 -4.33
CA VAL A 48 -0.76 -4.70 -4.44
C VAL A 48 0.33 -4.03 -5.28
N LYS A 49 -0.05 -3.38 -6.39
CA LYS A 49 0.89 -2.62 -7.20
C LYS A 49 1.50 -1.44 -6.43
N SER A 50 0.70 -0.74 -5.62
CA SER A 50 1.18 0.35 -4.75
C SER A 50 2.22 -0.16 -3.74
N ILE A 51 1.91 -1.26 -3.03
CA ILE A 51 2.83 -1.90 -2.10
C ILE A 51 4.14 -2.30 -2.79
N ALA A 52 4.06 -2.90 -3.98
CA ALA A 52 5.24 -3.33 -4.73
C ALA A 52 6.16 -2.16 -5.16
N ARG A 53 5.60 -0.96 -5.36
CA ARG A 53 6.37 0.25 -5.72
C ARG A 53 7.16 0.85 -4.55
N VAL A 54 6.76 0.57 -3.30
CA VAL A 54 7.39 1.17 -2.11
C VAL A 54 8.88 0.82 -2.00
N LYS A 55 9.27 -0.44 -2.23
CA LYS A 55 10.67 -0.88 -2.04
C LYS A 55 11.64 -0.16 -3.00
N PRO A 56 11.43 -0.13 -4.33
CA PRO A 56 12.28 0.64 -5.24
C PRO A 56 12.38 2.12 -4.89
N GLU A 57 11.28 2.76 -4.48
CA GLU A 57 11.28 4.19 -4.13
C GLU A 57 12.07 4.48 -2.84
N LEU A 58 11.94 3.62 -1.84
CA LEU A 58 12.71 3.74 -0.60
C LEU A 58 14.20 3.50 -0.83
N ASP A 59 14.56 2.50 -1.64
CA ASP A 59 15.95 2.22 -1.99
C ASP A 59 16.58 3.44 -2.69
N LEU A 60 15.85 4.07 -3.62
CA LEU A 60 16.31 5.29 -4.29
C LEU A 60 16.50 6.47 -3.32
N LYS A 61 15.54 6.69 -2.40
CA LYS A 61 15.64 7.75 -1.38
C LYS A 61 16.81 7.52 -0.43
N LEU A 62 17.03 6.27 -0.02
CA LEU A 62 18.14 5.90 0.84
C LEU A 62 19.48 6.15 0.14
N SER A 63 19.63 5.75 -1.12
CA SER A 63 20.84 6.02 -1.90
C SER A 63 21.16 7.51 -1.97
N LYS A 64 20.16 8.36 -2.28
CA LYS A 64 20.35 9.82 -2.31
C LYS A 64 20.80 10.40 -0.98
N LEU A 65 20.18 9.97 0.14
CA LEU A 65 20.56 10.44 1.47
C LEU A 65 21.98 10.00 1.88
N LEU A 66 22.42 8.83 1.42
CA LEU A 66 23.78 8.34 1.66
C LEU A 66 24.81 9.13 0.83
N GLU A 67 24.49 9.47 -0.42
CA GLU A 67 25.32 10.34 -1.27
C GLU A 67 25.45 11.75 -0.66
N GLU A 68 24.35 12.35 -0.21
CA GLU A 68 24.34 13.67 0.44
C GLU A 68 25.14 13.73 1.75
N LYS A 69 25.18 12.63 2.51
CA LYS A 69 26.00 12.54 3.73
C LYS A 69 27.48 12.28 3.48
N ALA A 70 27.84 11.80 2.29
CA ALA A 70 29.21 11.40 1.95
C ALA A 70 30.02 12.51 1.24
N GLY A 71 29.34 13.54 0.71
CA GLY A 71 29.96 14.74 0.15
C GLY A 71 30.09 15.87 1.16
#